data_AF-A0A5C6M5L0-F1
#
_entry.id   AF-A0A5C6M5L0-F1
#
_cell.length_a   1.000
_cell.length_b   1.000
_cell.length_c   1.000
_cell.angle_alpha   90.00
_cell.angle_beta   90.00
_cell.angle_gamma   90.00
#
_symmetry.space_group_name_H-M   'P 1'
#
loop_
_entity.id
_entity.type
_entity.pdbx_description
1 polymer ?
#
loop_
_entity_poly.entity_id
_entity_poly.type
_entity_poly.pdbx_seq_one_letter_code
_entity_poly.pdbx_strand_id
1 'polypeptide(L)'
;MKRRVFLSAAAAGCSALAGGESRVFAQTSPLAAGRSARTAPGTARSTILFFLSGGASHIDMWDMKPAAPLEYRGPFQPISTSAPGVTLCQHLPLLAQQAHHLALLNSIGGSVSTNDHHAGYYYNLTGHVPDSTFLSLGNNRTPYASDWPSMATVAGSRRPP
;
A
#
# COMPACT_ATOMS: atom_id res chain seq x y z
N MET A 1 -15.13 -19.72 -10.22
CA MET A 1 -16.06 -18.58 -9.95
C MET A 1 -15.32 -17.28 -10.18
N LYS A 2 -15.86 -16.39 -11.03
CA LYS A 2 -15.16 -15.18 -11.50
C LYS A 2 -15.09 -14.13 -10.38
N ARG A 3 -13.89 -13.59 -10.13
CA ARG A 3 -13.54 -12.57 -9.11
C ARG A 3 -14.38 -11.28 -9.18
N ARG A 4 -15.25 -11.15 -10.18
CA ARG A 4 -16.01 -9.96 -10.55
C ARG A 4 -17.48 -9.99 -10.12
N VAL A 5 -18.01 -11.12 -9.65
CA VAL A 5 -19.44 -11.22 -9.24
C VAL A 5 -19.70 -10.62 -7.85
N PHE A 6 -18.65 -10.44 -7.02
CA PHE A 6 -18.81 -9.94 -5.65
C PHE A 6 -19.05 -8.43 -5.57
N LEU A 7 -18.54 -7.62 -6.52
CA LEU A 7 -18.75 -6.17 -6.50
C LEU A 7 -20.10 -5.72 -7.09
N SER A 8 -20.82 -6.58 -7.82
CA SER A 8 -22.07 -6.19 -8.49
C SER A 8 -23.32 -6.38 -7.62
N ALA A 9 -23.24 -6.98 -6.44
CA ALA A 9 -24.41 -7.28 -5.61
C ALA A 9 -24.75 -6.20 -4.56
N ALA A 10 -24.03 -5.07 -4.51
CA ALA A 10 -24.22 -4.05 -3.47
C ALA A 10 -25.11 -2.84 -3.87
N ALA A 11 -25.60 -2.78 -5.11
CA ALA A 11 -26.26 -1.57 -5.64
C ALA A 11 -27.81 -1.62 -5.69
N ALA A 12 -28.47 -2.67 -5.23
CA ALA A 12 -29.93 -2.76 -5.30
C ALA A 12 -30.52 -3.43 -4.05
N GLY A 13 -30.67 -2.65 -2.97
CA GLY A 13 -31.40 -3.09 -1.79
C GLY A 13 -31.69 -1.91 -0.86
N CYS A 14 -32.98 -1.58 -0.74
CA CYS A 14 -33.57 -0.63 0.20
C CYS A 14 -33.78 0.82 -0.28
N SER A 15 -34.46 0.98 -1.43
CA SER A 15 -35.44 2.07 -1.58
C SER A 15 -36.80 1.58 -1.06
N ALA A 16 -37.07 1.73 0.24
CA ALA A 16 -38.40 1.59 0.80
C ALA A 16 -38.44 2.05 2.28
N LEU A 17 -39.28 3.05 2.53
CA LEU A 17 -39.93 3.42 3.80
C LEU A 17 -39.25 4.50 4.69
N ALA A 18 -39.75 5.72 4.47
CA ALA A 18 -40.34 6.62 5.47
C ALA A 18 -39.42 7.42 6.42
N GLY A 19 -39.26 8.70 6.08
CA GLY A 19 -39.55 9.85 6.95
C GLY A 19 -38.56 10.22 8.05
N GLY A 20 -38.05 11.46 8.02
CA GLY A 20 -37.53 12.15 9.20
C GLY A 20 -36.15 12.76 9.02
N GLU A 21 -36.13 14.07 8.79
CA GLU A 21 -34.97 14.95 8.66
C GLU A 21 -34.02 14.96 9.88
N SER A 22 -32.78 15.36 9.60
CA SER A 22 -31.72 15.84 10.52
C SER A 22 -30.96 14.81 11.35
N ARG A 23 -29.86 14.27 10.82
CA ARG A 23 -28.71 13.80 11.63
C ARG A 23 -27.37 14.10 10.97
N VAL A 24 -26.53 14.79 11.73
CA VAL A 24 -25.09 15.03 11.51
C VAL A 24 -24.41 13.73 11.06
N PHE A 25 -23.77 13.75 9.88
CA PHE A 25 -22.97 12.63 9.38
C PHE A 25 -21.62 12.57 10.12
N ALA A 26 -21.64 12.05 11.35
CA ALA A 26 -20.47 11.41 11.91
C ALA A 26 -20.38 10.02 11.25
N GLN A 27 -19.63 9.91 10.15
CA GLN A 27 -19.31 8.62 9.54
C GLN A 27 -18.32 7.87 10.43
N THR A 28 -18.79 7.34 11.56
CA THR A 28 -18.12 6.22 12.22
C THR A 28 -18.40 4.99 11.36
N SER A 29 -17.59 4.80 10.32
CA SER A 29 -17.59 3.55 9.57
C SER A 29 -17.23 2.44 10.56
N PRO A 30 -18.12 1.49 10.88
CA PRO A 30 -17.69 0.33 11.63
C PRO A 30 -16.65 -0.36 10.74
N LEU A 31 -15.41 -0.45 11.22
CA LEU A 31 -14.44 -1.41 10.70
C LEU A 31 -15.16 -2.75 10.70
N ALA A 32 -15.68 -3.14 9.53
CA ALA A 32 -16.23 -4.45 9.33
C ALA A 32 -15.07 -5.38 9.68
N ALA A 33 -15.17 -6.02 10.85
CA ALA A 33 -14.32 -7.11 11.23
C ALA A 33 -14.50 -8.16 10.13
N GLY A 34 -13.61 -8.09 9.13
CA GLY A 34 -13.63 -8.93 7.96
C GLY A 34 -13.61 -10.34 8.49
N ARG A 35 -14.73 -11.03 8.30
CA ARG A 35 -14.86 -12.45 8.56
C ARG A 35 -13.62 -13.08 7.93
N SER A 36 -12.71 -13.59 8.76
CA SER A 36 -11.47 -14.21 8.30
C SER A 36 -11.88 -15.39 7.44
N ALA A 37 -12.02 -15.15 6.14
CA ALA A 37 -12.13 -16.21 5.17
C ALA A 37 -10.83 -16.98 5.37
N ARG A 38 -10.94 -18.22 5.86
CA ARG A 38 -9.81 -19.15 5.93
C ARG A 38 -9.17 -19.17 4.55
N THR A 39 -8.10 -18.39 4.40
CA THR A 39 -7.35 -18.32 3.17
C THR A 39 -6.71 -19.68 3.02
N ALA A 40 -7.03 -20.38 1.94
CA ALA A 40 -6.24 -21.55 1.56
C ALA A 40 -4.75 -21.16 1.64
N PRO A 41 -3.88 -22.04 2.16
CA PRO A 41 -2.46 -21.73 2.28
C PRO A 41 -1.94 -21.25 0.92
N GLY A 42 -1.30 -20.08 0.92
CA GLY A 42 -0.74 -19.49 -0.29
C GLY A 42 0.31 -20.42 -0.91
N THR A 43 0.37 -20.49 -2.23
CA THR A 43 1.30 -21.36 -2.97
C THR A 43 2.67 -20.72 -3.23
N ALA A 44 2.88 -19.47 -2.79
CA ALA A 44 4.13 -18.75 -3.00
C ALA A 44 5.28 -19.40 -2.21
N ARG A 45 6.35 -19.78 -2.92
CA ARG A 45 7.54 -20.43 -2.33
C ARG A 45 8.66 -19.47 -1.97
N SER A 46 8.67 -18.29 -2.60
CA SER A 46 9.68 -17.25 -2.45
C SER A 46 9.04 -15.88 -2.56
N THR A 47 9.58 -14.90 -1.84
CA THR A 47 9.19 -13.49 -1.94
C THR A 47 10.44 -12.65 -2.17
N ILE A 48 10.37 -11.70 -3.10
CA ILE A 48 11.41 -10.70 -3.33
C ILE A 48 10.83 -9.36 -2.91
N LEU A 49 11.54 -8.64 -2.05
CA LEU A 49 11.18 -7.28 -1.63
C LEU A 49 12.09 -6.29 -2.34
N PHE A 50 11.51 -5.39 -3.13
CA PHE A 50 12.18 -4.20 -3.63
C PHE A 50 11.80 -3.02 -2.74
N PHE A 51 12.71 -2.60 -1.85
CA PHE A 51 12.53 -1.40 -1.04
C PHE A 51 13.34 -0.25 -1.65
N LEU A 52 12.64 0.79 -2.11
CA LEU A 52 13.24 1.94 -2.77
C LEU A 52 13.50 3.06 -1.75
N SER A 53 14.67 3.03 -1.09
CA SER A 53 15.10 3.98 -0.05
C SER A 53 15.23 5.43 -0.56
N GLY A 54 14.11 6.13 -0.72
CA GLY A 54 14.04 7.47 -1.32
C GLY A 54 13.95 7.45 -2.85
N GLY A 55 13.51 6.33 -3.44
CA GLY A 55 13.55 6.10 -4.88
C GLY A 55 12.46 6.82 -5.69
N ALA A 56 11.98 6.13 -6.72
CA ALA A 56 11.17 6.76 -7.76
C ALA A 56 9.80 7.23 -7.26
N SER A 57 9.45 8.46 -7.67
CA SER A 57 8.23 9.17 -7.29
C SER A 57 6.97 8.36 -7.61
N HIS A 58 6.08 8.20 -6.62
CA HIS A 58 4.85 7.43 -6.79
C HIS A 58 3.92 8.04 -7.86
N ILE A 59 3.79 9.38 -7.86
CA ILE A 59 2.96 10.13 -8.82
C ILE A 59 3.49 10.05 -10.26
N ASP A 60 4.79 9.78 -10.41
CA ASP A 60 5.45 9.66 -11.71
C ASP A 60 5.51 8.20 -12.20
N MET A 61 5.00 7.24 -11.43
CA MET A 61 5.10 5.82 -11.76
C MET A 61 3.77 5.06 -11.67
N TRP A 62 3.28 4.82 -10.45
CA TRP A 62 2.18 3.88 -10.20
C TRP A 62 0.87 4.56 -9.76
N ASP A 63 0.95 5.74 -9.16
CA ASP A 63 -0.20 6.49 -8.63
C ASP A 63 -0.32 7.86 -9.30
N MET A 64 -0.31 7.85 -10.63
CA MET A 64 -0.42 9.07 -11.42
C MET A 64 -1.70 9.85 -11.10
N LYS A 65 -1.60 11.17 -11.17
CA LYS A 65 -2.73 12.08 -10.96
C LYS A 65 -3.09 12.82 -12.25
N PRO A 66 -3.51 12.13 -13.33
CA PRO A 66 -3.66 12.74 -14.66
C PRO A 66 -4.68 13.90 -14.70
N ALA A 67 -5.63 13.92 -13.76
CA ALA A 67 -6.63 14.99 -13.63
C ALA A 67 -6.17 16.18 -12.76
N ALA A 68 -5.03 16.08 -12.06
CA ALA A 68 -4.51 17.20 -11.28
C ALA A 68 -3.77 18.22 -12.17
N PRO A 69 -3.62 19.48 -11.71
CA PRO A 69 -2.84 20.48 -12.44
C PRO A 69 -1.41 20.02 -12.72
N LEU A 70 -0.82 20.50 -13.83
CA LEU A 70 0.47 20.06 -14.33
C LEU A 70 1.59 20.21 -13.28
N GLU A 71 1.50 21.26 -12.46
CA GLU A 71 2.43 21.60 -11.39
C GLU A 71 2.47 20.52 -10.29
N TYR A 72 1.39 19.74 -10.14
CA TYR A 72 1.29 18.67 -9.14
C TYR A 72 1.48 17.28 -9.73
N ARG A 73 0.92 17.01 -10.92
CA ARG A 73 0.96 15.67 -11.53
C ARG A 73 2.24 15.38 -12.32
N GLY A 74 3.03 16.40 -12.61
CA GLY A 74 4.21 16.28 -13.46
C GLY A 74 3.90 16.14 -14.96
N PRO A 75 4.93 16.08 -15.80
CA PRO A 75 4.79 16.09 -17.26
C PRO A 75 4.39 14.74 -17.86
N PHE A 76 4.49 13.66 -17.09
CA PHE A 76 4.33 12.30 -17.61
C PHE A 76 2.86 11.96 -17.89
N GLN A 77 2.66 11.08 -18.87
CA GLN A 77 1.35 10.64 -19.30
C GLN A 77 1.08 9.19 -18.92
N PRO A 78 -0.17 8.85 -18.58
CA PRO A 78 -0.56 7.48 -18.32
C PRO A 78 -0.64 6.66 -19.61
N ILE A 79 -0.39 5.36 -19.50
CA ILE A 79 -0.68 4.34 -20.51
C ILE A 79 -1.65 3.30 -19.96
N SER A 80 -2.47 2.74 -20.85
CA SER A 80 -3.31 1.58 -20.54
C SER A 80 -2.44 0.37 -20.21
N THR A 81 -2.96 -0.50 -19.34
CA THR A 81 -2.26 -1.71 -18.89
C THR A 81 -3.06 -2.97 -19.22
N SER A 82 -2.48 -4.15 -18.99
CA SER A 82 -3.19 -5.43 -19.14
C SER A 82 -4.26 -5.68 -18.06
N ALA A 83 -4.31 -4.87 -17.00
CA ALA A 83 -5.37 -4.90 -16.00
C ALA A 83 -6.41 -3.80 -16.29
N PRO A 84 -7.68 -4.16 -16.55
CA PRO A 84 -8.73 -3.16 -16.77
C PRO A 84 -8.87 -2.20 -15.59
N GLY A 85 -8.88 -0.89 -15.90
CA GLY A 85 -9.00 0.17 -14.89
C GLY A 85 -7.68 0.55 -14.20
N VAL A 86 -6.56 -0.11 -14.52
CA VAL A 86 -5.22 0.26 -14.02
C VAL A 86 -4.46 1.00 -15.11
N THR A 87 -3.89 2.15 -14.76
CA THR A 87 -2.98 2.94 -15.60
C THR A 87 -1.64 3.09 -14.92
N LEU A 88 -0.55 3.11 -15.68
CA LEU A 88 0.81 3.37 -15.20
C LEU A 88 1.49 4.43 -16.07
N CYS A 89 2.63 4.95 -15.63
CA CYS A 89 3.43 5.88 -16.40
C CYS A 89 3.90 5.29 -17.74
N GLN A 90 3.87 6.10 -18.81
CA GLN A 90 4.34 5.72 -20.15
C GLN A 90 5.76 5.15 -20.19
N HIS A 91 6.59 5.46 -19.20
CA HIS A 91 7.96 4.95 -19.08
C HIS A 91 8.06 3.56 -18.45
N LEU A 92 6.93 2.94 -18.10
CA LEU A 92 6.86 1.58 -17.54
C LEU A 92 6.13 0.59 -18.47
N PRO A 93 6.44 0.52 -19.78
CA PRO A 93 5.66 -0.27 -20.74
C PRO A 93 5.69 -1.78 -20.46
N LEU A 94 6.84 -2.31 -20.03
CA LEU A 94 6.97 -3.73 -19.69
C LEU A 94 6.17 -4.10 -18.44
N LEU A 95 6.12 -3.21 -17.45
CA LEU A 95 5.32 -3.40 -16.26
C LEU A 95 3.81 -3.29 -16.58
N ALA A 96 3.42 -2.36 -17.44
CA ALA A 96 2.03 -2.23 -17.90
C ALA A 96 1.52 -3.50 -18.57
N GLN A 97 2.37 -4.22 -19.32
CA GLN A 97 2.03 -5.53 -19.88
C GLN A 97 1.78 -6.59 -18.79
N GLN A 98 2.41 -6.47 -17.63
CA GLN A 98 2.28 -7.41 -16.50
C GLN A 98 1.25 -6.99 -15.45
N ALA A 99 0.51 -5.88 -15.65
CA ALA A 99 -0.40 -5.33 -14.64
C ALA A 99 -1.49 -6.30 -14.14
N HIS A 100 -1.93 -7.26 -14.96
CA HIS A 100 -2.87 -8.31 -14.54
C HIS A 100 -2.34 -9.28 -13.47
N HIS A 101 -1.03 -9.24 -13.20
CA HIS A 101 -0.38 -9.95 -12.08
C HIS A 101 -0.17 -9.07 -10.85
N LEU A 102 -0.40 -7.76 -10.94
CA LEU A 102 -0.12 -6.81 -9.88
C LEU A 102 -1.33 -6.63 -8.96
N ALA A 103 -1.04 -6.44 -7.69
CA ALA A 103 -1.95 -5.80 -6.75
C ALA A 103 -1.34 -4.44 -6.39
N LEU A 104 -1.99 -3.37 -6.84
CA LEU A 104 -1.52 -2.02 -6.61
C LEU A 104 -2.19 -1.44 -5.36
N LEU A 105 -1.39 -0.97 -4.40
CA LEU A 105 -1.85 -0.32 -3.17
C LEU A 105 -1.35 1.12 -3.15
N ASN A 106 -2.26 2.08 -3.32
CA ASN A 106 -1.95 3.52 -3.36
C ASN A 106 -2.25 4.24 -2.04
N SER A 107 -2.35 3.48 -0.95
CA SER A 107 -2.67 4.01 0.38
C SER A 107 -1.72 3.43 1.41
N ILE A 108 -0.92 4.31 2.03
CA ILE A 108 -0.20 4.03 3.27
C ILE A 108 -0.64 5.08 4.28
N GLY A 109 -1.14 4.61 5.42
CA GLY A 109 -1.40 5.44 6.59
C GLY A 109 -0.26 5.30 7.58
N GLY A 110 0.12 6.40 8.22
CA GLY A 110 1.11 6.42 9.29
C GLY A 110 0.53 7.11 10.53
N SER A 111 0.66 6.48 11.69
CA SER A 111 0.33 7.07 13.00
C SER A 111 1.57 7.51 13.78
N VAL A 112 2.76 7.22 13.25
CA VAL A 112 4.06 7.50 13.88
C VAL A 112 4.84 8.42 12.96
N SER A 113 5.11 9.64 13.43
CA SER A 113 6.02 10.55 12.75
C SER A 113 7.44 10.25 13.22
N THR A 114 8.25 9.66 12.35
CA THR A 114 9.64 9.30 12.69
C THR A 114 10.59 10.48 12.61
N ASN A 115 10.19 11.57 11.94
CA ASN A 115 10.97 12.81 11.72
C ASN A 115 12.41 12.60 11.22
N ASP A 116 12.67 11.46 10.59
CA ASP A 116 13.96 11.06 10.03
C ASP A 116 13.78 9.96 8.99
N HIS A 117 14.63 9.97 7.96
CA HIS A 117 14.56 9.02 6.85
C HIS A 117 14.95 7.60 7.27
N HIS A 118 16.00 7.44 8.07
CA HIS A 118 16.48 6.12 8.50
C HIS A 118 15.53 5.49 9.52
N ALA A 119 15.02 6.32 10.44
CA ALA A 119 13.94 5.99 11.36
C ALA A 119 12.69 5.53 10.60
N GLY A 120 12.37 6.22 9.49
CA GLY A 120 11.30 5.83 8.58
C GLY A 120 11.54 4.46 7.93
N TYR A 121 12.74 4.20 7.41
CA TYR A 121 13.07 2.88 6.84
C TYR A 121 12.94 1.77 7.87
N TYR A 122 13.48 1.98 9.06
CA TYR A 122 13.38 1.04 10.16
C TYR A 122 11.91 0.74 10.51
N TYR A 123 11.10 1.78 10.69
CA TYR A 123 9.68 1.61 10.99
C TYR A 123 8.93 0.85 9.89
N ASN A 124 9.14 1.21 8.61
CA ASN A 124 8.46 0.54 7.50
C ASN A 124 8.91 -0.91 7.30
N LEU A 125 10.18 -1.23 7.59
CA LEU A 125 10.73 -2.55 7.39
C LEU A 125 10.54 -3.48 8.59
N THR A 126 10.35 -2.95 9.79
CA THR A 126 10.24 -3.75 11.02
C THR A 126 8.86 -3.67 11.68
N GLY A 127 8.08 -2.61 11.41
CA GLY A 127 6.83 -2.31 12.12
C GLY A 127 7.03 -1.77 13.55
N HIS A 128 8.27 -1.50 13.96
CA HIS A 128 8.59 -1.08 15.34
C HIS A 128 9.01 0.38 15.40
N VAL A 129 8.49 1.10 16.40
CA VAL A 129 8.81 2.51 16.63
C VAL A 129 10.32 2.64 16.88
N PRO A 130 11.03 3.50 16.12
CA PRO A 130 12.46 3.73 16.32
C PRO A 130 12.72 4.40 17.67
N ASP A 131 13.82 4.02 18.31
CA ASP A 131 14.28 4.68 19.53
C ASP A 131 14.86 6.09 19.23
N SER A 132 15.16 6.86 20.28
CA SER A 132 15.65 8.24 20.14
C SER A 132 17.02 8.37 19.46
N THR A 133 17.80 7.28 19.39
CA THR A 133 19.14 7.30 18.79
C THR A 133 19.08 7.49 17.27
N PHE A 134 17.97 7.11 16.62
CA PHE A 134 17.74 7.43 15.21
C PHE A 134 17.74 8.94 14.96
N LEU A 135 17.13 9.72 15.86
CA LEU A 135 17.09 11.18 15.75
C LEU A 135 18.40 11.82 16.21
N SER A 136 18.97 11.36 17.33
CA SER A 136 20.13 12.02 17.93
C SER A 136 21.43 11.77 17.14
N LEU A 137 21.56 10.61 16.50
CA LEU A 137 22.75 10.25 15.71
C LEU A 137 22.54 10.43 14.21
N GLY A 138 21.28 10.43 13.75
CA GLY A 138 20.92 10.56 12.33
C GLY A 138 21.67 9.56 11.46
N ASN A 139 22.33 10.08 10.42
CA ASN A 139 23.10 9.26 9.47
C ASN A 139 24.30 8.52 10.08
N ASN A 140 24.75 8.89 11.28
CA ASN A 140 25.87 8.22 11.95
C ASN A 140 25.42 7.01 12.78
N ARG A 141 24.11 6.76 12.90
CA ARG A 141 23.61 5.58 13.61
C ARG A 141 23.94 4.31 12.82
N THR A 142 24.63 3.38 13.46
CA THR A 142 24.83 2.02 12.97
C THR A 142 23.84 1.05 13.61
N PRO A 143 23.64 -0.16 13.05
CA PRO A 143 22.76 -1.15 13.65
C PRO A 143 23.22 -1.57 15.05
N TYR A 144 22.27 -1.72 15.97
CA TYR A 144 22.50 -2.23 17.33
C TYR A 144 21.96 -3.65 17.49
N ALA A 145 22.50 -4.40 18.46
CA ALA A 145 22.02 -5.75 18.76
C ALA A 145 20.56 -5.79 19.26
N SER A 146 20.06 -4.65 19.77
CA SER A 146 18.67 -4.47 20.21
C SER A 146 17.71 -4.12 19.07
N ASP A 147 18.19 -3.89 17.85
CA ASP A 147 17.35 -3.52 16.73
C ASP A 147 16.47 -4.69 16.27
N TRP A 148 15.21 -4.39 15.96
CA TRP A 148 14.30 -5.38 15.42
C TRP A 148 14.74 -5.80 14.00
N PRO A 149 14.69 -7.10 13.68
CA PRO A 149 15.01 -7.57 12.34
C PRO A 149 13.97 -7.08 11.33
N SER A 150 14.40 -6.85 10.08
CA SER A 150 13.47 -6.53 9.00
C SER A 150 12.49 -7.68 8.75
N MET A 151 11.31 -7.36 8.19
CA MET A 151 10.31 -8.34 7.79
C MET A 151 10.87 -9.40 6.82
N ALA A 152 11.84 -9.01 5.98
CA ALA A 152 12.49 -9.94 5.05
C ALA A 152 13.38 -10.94 5.79
N THR A 153 14.12 -10.50 6.81
CA THR A 153 14.92 -11.37 7.70
C THR A 153 14.01 -12.34 8.45
N VAL A 154 12.89 -11.84 8.98
CA VAL A 154 11.90 -12.68 9.69
C VAL A 154 11.27 -13.71 8.75
N ALA A 155 10.91 -13.31 7.53
CA ALA A 155 10.39 -14.25 6.52
C ALA A 155 11.44 -15.30 6.14
N GLY A 156 12.69 -14.88 5.97
CA GLY A 156 13.82 -15.75 5.66
C GLY A 156 14.12 -16.78 6.76
N SER A 157 14.06 -16.39 8.03
CA SER A 157 14.31 -17.31 9.15
C SER A 157 13.24 -18.39 9.33
N ARG A 158 12.06 -18.20 8.73
CA ARG A 158 10.97 -19.18 8.70
C ARG A 158 11.01 -20.08 7.47
N ARG A 159 11.91 -19.83 6.53
CA ARG A 159 12.03 -20.64 5.31
C ARG A 159 12.74 -21.96 5.64
N PRO A 160 12.15 -23.12 5.29
CA PRO A 160 12.85 -24.40 5.39
C PRO A 160 14.16 -24.39 4.58
N PRO A 161 15.19 -25.15 5.00
CA PRO A 161 16.46 -25.27 4.27
C PRO A 161 16.26 -25.75 2.83
#